data_AF-A0ABD0S0W8-F1
#
_entry.id   AF-A0ABD0S0W8-F1
#
_cell.length_a   1.000
_cell.length_b   1.000
_cell.length_c   1.000
_cell.angle_alpha   90.00
_cell.angle_beta   90.00
_cell.angle_gamma   90.00
#
_symmetry.space_group_name_H-M   'P 1'
#
loop_
_entity.id
_entity.type
_entity.pdbx_description
1 polymer ?
#
loop_
_entity_poly.entity_id
_entity_poly.type
_entity_poly.pdbx_seq_one_letter_code
_entity_poly.pdbx_strand_id
1 'polypeptide(L)'
;MVLGPDFPPRRLSLGDSRQEGSPLTGRGFPPSPPAGVVEALGVASEGAHLLASGLSTEVVETLLQSRAPSTRKLYALKWKLFTSWCGRRQQNP
;
A
#
# COMPACT_ATOMS: atom_id res chain seq x y z
N MET A 1 -10.28 -43.97 -28.68
CA MET A 1 -8.88 -43.69 -29.07
C MET A 1 -8.82 -42.25 -29.58
N VAL A 2 -7.91 -41.43 -29.01
CA VAL A 2 -7.21 -40.28 -29.65
C VAL A 2 -8.05 -39.03 -29.99
N LEU A 3 -7.63 -37.78 -29.75
CA LEU A 3 -6.62 -37.10 -28.91
C LEU A 3 -7.02 -35.60 -28.97
N GLY A 4 -6.79 -34.84 -27.91
CA GLY A 4 -6.88 -33.37 -27.91
C GLY A 4 -5.72 -32.71 -28.68
N PRO A 5 -5.81 -31.39 -28.95
CA PRO A 5 -4.89 -30.70 -29.85
C PRO A 5 -3.50 -30.44 -29.24
N ASP A 6 -2.51 -30.78 -30.06
CA ASP A 6 -1.20 -30.19 -30.35
C ASP A 6 -0.64 -29.09 -29.42
N PHE A 7 0.54 -29.34 -28.85
CA PHE A 7 1.82 -28.62 -29.11
C PHE A 7 2.91 -29.10 -28.11
N PRO A 8 4.05 -29.66 -28.56
CA PRO A 8 5.19 -30.03 -27.70
C PRO A 8 6.22 -28.89 -27.51
N PRO A 9 7.19 -29.04 -26.58
CA PRO A 9 7.87 -27.94 -25.90
C PRO A 9 9.24 -27.60 -26.48
N ARG A 10 9.74 -26.38 -26.24
CA ARG A 10 11.18 -26.12 -26.25
C ARG A 10 11.59 -25.38 -24.98
N ARG A 11 12.16 -26.14 -24.04
CA ARG A 11 13.13 -25.61 -23.09
C ARG A 11 14.39 -25.23 -23.88
N LEU A 12 14.92 -24.03 -23.65
CA LEU A 12 16.34 -23.76 -23.79
C LEU A 12 16.83 -23.34 -22.41
N SER A 13 17.76 -24.12 -21.89
CA SER A 13 18.43 -23.96 -20.61
C SER A 13 19.88 -23.55 -20.89
N LEU A 14 20.43 -22.76 -19.96
CA LEU A 14 21.84 -22.64 -19.55
C LEU A 14 22.66 -21.45 -20.08
N GLY A 15 23.05 -20.57 -19.13
CA GLY A 15 24.34 -19.85 -19.05
C GLY A 15 24.54 -18.71 -20.05
N ASP A 16 25.19 -17.58 -19.74
CA ASP A 16 26.19 -17.31 -18.71
C ASP A 16 26.34 -15.78 -18.50
N SER A 17 26.94 -15.45 -17.37
CA SER A 17 27.23 -14.16 -16.77
C SER A 17 27.95 -13.15 -17.67
N ARG A 18 27.56 -11.88 -17.57
CA ARG A 18 28.50 -10.75 -17.52
C ARG A 18 28.04 -9.73 -16.49
N GLN A 19 28.58 -9.87 -15.28
CA GLN A 19 28.90 -8.70 -14.45
C GLN A 19 30.01 -7.93 -15.18
N GLU A 20 29.82 -6.63 -15.40
CA GLU A 20 30.89 -5.64 -15.22
C GLU A 20 30.33 -4.20 -15.26
N GLY A 21 30.37 -3.53 -14.09
CA GLY A 21 30.53 -2.08 -13.86
C GLY A 21 29.38 -1.13 -14.22
N SER A 22 29.00 -0.11 -13.43
CA SER A 22 29.75 0.64 -12.42
C SER A 22 28.79 1.39 -11.47
N PRO A 23 29.22 1.84 -10.27
CA PRO A 23 28.34 2.17 -9.15
C PRO A 23 27.82 3.61 -9.25
N LEU A 24 26.50 3.76 -9.31
CA LEU A 24 25.88 5.02 -8.93
C LEU A 24 25.65 4.97 -7.42
N THR A 25 26.54 5.63 -6.70
CA THR A 25 26.42 5.95 -5.28
C THR A 25 25.21 6.88 -5.07
N GLY A 26 24.01 6.31 -5.16
CA GLY A 26 22.75 6.94 -4.82
C GLY A 26 22.37 6.52 -3.41
N ARG A 27 22.71 7.37 -2.45
CA ARG A 27 22.29 7.35 -1.04
C ARG A 27 20.99 6.56 -0.84
N GLY A 28 21.10 5.41 -0.16
CA GLY A 28 20.01 4.47 0.04
C GLY A 28 18.77 5.15 0.60
N PHE A 29 17.66 5.01 -0.12
CA PHE A 29 16.35 5.14 0.49
C PHE A 29 16.04 3.80 1.15
N PRO A 30 15.69 3.76 2.44
CA PRO A 30 15.25 2.51 3.04
C PRO A 30 14.07 1.98 2.21
N PRO A 31 14.00 0.67 1.94
CA PRO A 31 12.81 0.11 1.34
C PRO A 31 11.63 0.53 2.22
N SER A 32 10.61 1.12 1.58
CA SER A 32 9.35 1.44 2.26
C SER A 32 8.97 0.24 3.12
N PRO A 33 8.59 0.42 4.40
CA PRO A 33 8.10 -0.68 5.21
C PRO A 33 7.07 -1.47 4.39
N PRO A 34 7.13 -2.81 4.43
CA PRO A 34 6.09 -3.60 3.78
C PRO A 34 4.75 -3.04 4.26
N ALA A 35 3.80 -2.87 3.34
CA ALA A 35 2.47 -2.44 3.70
C ALA A 35 1.92 -3.45 4.70
N GLY A 36 2.12 -3.17 6.00
CA GLY A 36 1.44 -3.87 7.05
C GLY A 36 -0.03 -3.80 6.71
N VAL A 37 -0.79 -4.82 7.09
CA VAL A 37 -2.24 -4.71 7.16
C VAL A 37 -2.53 -3.68 8.25
N VAL A 38 -2.40 -2.40 7.88
CA VAL A 38 -2.83 -1.28 8.68
C VAL A 38 -4.31 -1.22 8.41
N GLU A 39 -5.10 -1.49 9.44
CA GLU A 39 -6.53 -1.23 9.43
C GLU A 39 -6.70 0.23 8.96
N ALA A 40 -7.24 0.37 7.75
CA ALA A 40 -7.15 1.62 7.02
C ALA A 40 -8.21 2.60 7.53
N LEU A 41 -8.15 3.00 8.80
CA LEU A 41 -9.00 4.05 9.34
C LEU A 41 -8.79 5.31 8.51
N GLY A 42 -9.89 5.87 7.98
CA GLY A 42 -9.82 7.13 7.26
C GLY A 42 -9.24 8.24 8.11
N VAL A 43 -8.64 9.23 7.45
CA VAL A 43 -8.00 10.38 8.12
C VAL A 43 -8.91 11.05 9.18
N ALA A 44 -10.23 11.08 8.94
CA ALA A 44 -11.20 11.63 9.88
C ALA A 44 -11.51 10.68 11.07
N SER A 45 -11.64 9.37 10.84
CA SER A 45 -11.85 8.40 11.92
C SER A 45 -10.57 8.18 12.73
N GLU A 46 -9.41 8.25 12.08
CA GLU A 46 -8.10 8.23 12.70
C GLU A 46 -7.94 9.40 13.68
N GLY A 47 -8.31 10.62 13.29
CA GLY A 47 -8.27 11.78 14.20
C GLY A 47 -9.10 11.59 15.46
N ALA A 48 -10.34 11.12 15.32
CA ALA A 48 -11.22 10.84 16.46
C ALA A 48 -10.68 9.72 17.36
N HIS A 49 -10.13 8.66 16.76
CA HIS A 49 -9.52 7.55 17.49
C HIS A 49 -8.27 7.99 18.26
N LEU A 50 -7.41 8.83 17.65
CA LEU A 50 -6.22 9.36 18.30
C LEU A 50 -6.58 10.27 19.49
N LEU A 51 -7.62 11.10 19.36
CA LEU A 51 -8.14 11.88 20.48
C LEU A 51 -8.70 10.97 21.58
N ALA A 52 -9.48 9.95 21.22
CA ALA A 52 -10.01 8.98 22.17
C ALA A 52 -8.90 8.18 22.89
N SER A 53 -7.75 7.98 22.23
CA SER A 53 -6.56 7.36 22.82
C SER A 53 -5.79 8.26 23.81
N GLY A 54 -6.24 9.50 24.01
CA GLY A 54 -5.67 10.43 24.99
C GLY A 54 -4.57 11.34 24.43
N LEU A 55 -4.38 11.39 23.11
CA LEU A 55 -3.44 12.34 22.50
C LEU A 55 -4.03 13.75 22.50
N SER A 56 -3.17 14.76 22.68
CA SER A 56 -3.59 16.15 22.60
C SER A 56 -4.01 16.52 21.19
N THR A 57 -4.91 17.50 21.08
CA THR A 57 -5.40 18.02 19.79
C THR A 57 -4.26 18.52 18.90
N GLU A 58 -3.26 19.17 19.49
CA GLU A 58 -2.08 19.68 18.77
C GLU A 58 -1.22 18.55 18.17
N VAL A 59 -1.03 17.45 18.91
CA VAL A 59 -0.29 16.29 18.43
C VAL A 59 -1.06 15.60 17.31
N VAL A 60 -2.38 15.44 17.46
CA VAL A 60 -3.23 14.86 16.42
C VAL A 60 -3.22 15.73 15.16
N GLU A 61 -3.36 17.04 15.31
CA GLU A 61 -3.30 17.97 14.18
C GLU A 61 -1.96 17.88 13.47
N THR A 62 -0.85 17.92 14.21
CA THR A 62 0.50 17.81 13.65
C THR A 62 0.67 16.49 12.88
N LEU A 63 0.24 15.37 13.46
CA LEU A 63 0.31 14.05 12.83
C LEU A 63 -0.47 14.03 11.51
N LEU A 64 -1.70 14.54 11.51
CA LEU A 64 -2.53 14.60 10.32
C LEU A 64 -1.96 15.57 9.26
N GLN A 65 -1.45 16.74 9.66
CA GLN A 65 -0.91 17.77 8.78
C GLN A 65 0.47 17.46 8.22
N SER A 66 1.27 16.63 8.91
CA SER A 66 2.59 16.16 8.44
C SER A 66 2.52 15.45 7.09
N ARG A 67 1.34 14.94 6.74
CA ARG A 67 1.07 14.28 5.45
C ARG A 67 0.91 15.32 4.34
N ALA A 68 1.57 15.06 3.22
CA ALA A 68 1.39 15.84 2.00
C ALA A 68 -0.10 15.99 1.64
N PRO A 69 -0.55 17.17 1.15
CA PRO A 69 -1.97 17.39 0.83
C PRO A 69 -2.54 16.37 -0.17
N SER A 70 -1.75 15.91 -1.14
CA SER A 70 -2.14 14.86 -2.09
C SER A 70 -2.42 13.52 -1.39
N THR A 71 -1.56 13.12 -0.45
CA THR A 71 -1.72 11.91 0.36
C THR A 71 -2.97 11.97 1.22
N ARG A 72 -3.23 13.10 1.88
CA ARG A 72 -4.46 13.30 2.67
C ARG A 72 -5.72 13.16 1.81
N LYS A 73 -5.74 13.78 0.64
CA LYS A 73 -6.85 13.67 -0.33
C LYS A 73 -7.05 12.22 -0.78
N LEU A 74 -5.96 11.52 -1.11
CA LEU A 74 -6.00 10.12 -1.53
C LEU A 74 -6.56 9.22 -0.41
N TYR A 75 -6.12 9.39 0.83
CA TYR A 75 -6.59 8.58 1.96
C TYR A 75 -8.07 8.87 2.26
N ALA A 76 -8.48 10.13 2.22
CA ALA A 76 -9.89 10.49 2.37
C ALA A 76 -10.77 9.85 1.27
N LEU A 77 -10.30 9.83 0.02
CA LEU A 77 -11.01 9.17 -1.08
C LEU A 77 -11.12 7.65 -0.87
N LYS A 78 -10.01 6.99 -0.53
CA LYS A 78 -10.00 5.55 -0.26
C LYS A 78 -10.94 5.18 0.88
N TRP A 79 -10.95 5.98 1.95
CA TRP A 79 -11.86 5.76 3.08
C TRP A 79 -13.34 5.94 2.71
N LYS A 80 -13.67 6.96 1.91
CA LYS A 80 -15.04 7.14 1.42
C LYS A 80 -15.52 5.94 0.60
N LEU A 81 -14.66 5.37 -0.25
CA LEU A 81 -14.99 4.17 -1.02
C LEU A 81 -15.18 2.95 -0.11
N PHE A 82 -14.29 2.77 0.87
CA PHE A 82 -14.38 1.68 1.84
C PHE A 82 -15.66 1.76 2.68
N THR A 83 -15.94 2.90 3.31
CA THR A 83 -17.15 3.12 4.11
C THR A 83 -18.43 2.93 3.29
N SER A 84 -18.46 3.39 2.03
CA SER A 84 -19.56 3.12 1.11
C SER A 84 -19.72 1.63 0.79
N TRP A 85 -18.61 0.90 0.63
CA TRP A 85 -18.62 -0.55 0.44
C TRP A 85 -19.14 -1.29 1.68
N CYS A 86 -18.72 -0.89 2.89
CA CYS A 86 -19.23 -1.44 4.15
C CYS A 86 -20.74 -1.18 4.31
N GLY A 87 -21.18 0.05 4.05
CA GLY A 87 -22.59 0.43 4.14
C GLY A 87 -23.49 -0.38 3.20
N ARG A 88 -23.04 -0.66 1.97
CA ARG A 88 -23.77 -1.54 1.02
C ARG A 88 -23.90 -2.98 1.52
N ARG A 89 -23.00 -3.42 2.39
CA ARG A 89 -22.97 -4.79 2.94
C ARG A 89 -23.53 -4.87 4.35
N GLN A 90 -24.05 -3.77 4.90
CA GLN A 90 -24.49 -3.66 6.29
C GLN A 90 -23.39 -4.08 7.29
N GLN A 91 -22.14 -3.81 6.93
CA GLN A 91 -21.00 -4.01 7.81
C GLN A 91 -20.66 -2.67 8.46
N ASN A 92 -20.35 -2.70 9.75
CA ASN A 92 -19.78 -1.53 10.41
C ASN A 92 -18.35 -1.33 9.88
N PRO A 93 -18.03 -0.16 9.32
CA PRO A 93 -16.69 0.15 8.82
C PRO A 93 -15.68 0.37 9.94
#